data_AF-A0A4Y9A8S1-F1
#
_entry.id   AF-A0A4Y9A8S1-F1
#
_cell.length_a   1.000
_cell.length_b   1.000
_cell.length_c   1.000
_cell.angle_alpha   90.00
_cell.angle_beta   90.00
_cell.angle_gamma   90.00
#
_symmetry.space_group_name_H-M   'P 1'
#
loop_
_entity.id
_entity.type
_entity.pdbx_description
1 polymer ?
#
loop_
_entity_poly.entity_id
_entity_poly.type
_entity_poly.pdbx_seq_one_letter_code
_entity_poly.pdbx_strand_id
1 'polypeptide(L)' 'MEKLSKVLFWGGIAYFVIIALTNLDSTFHLNATQYVPEGEDPDPLRITEVINDVVYPAYNALILIALSYITKCFSKEEA' A
#
# COMPACT_ATOMS: atom_id res chain seq x y z
N MET A 1 -10.38 -23.83 6.05
CA MET A 1 -10.33 -22.35 5.98
C MET A 1 -9.05 -21.73 6.57
N GLU A 2 -8.34 -22.39 7.48
CA GLU A 2 -7.09 -21.86 8.08
C GLU A 2 -6.00 -21.42 7.08
N LYS A 3 -5.77 -22.20 6.00
CA LYS A 3 -4.80 -21.85 4.96
C LYS A 3 -5.18 -20.55 4.24
N LEU A 4 -6.47 -20.32 3.98
CA LEU A 4 -6.98 -19.12 3.34
C LEU A 4 -6.77 -17.88 4.23
N SER A 5 -7.07 -17.98 5.54
CA SER A 5 -6.83 -16.89 6.49
C SER A 5 -5.35 -16.47 6.52
N LYS A 6 -4.42 -17.45 6.59
CA LYS A 6 -2.98 -17.15 6.54
C LYS A 6 -2.56 -16.47 5.24
N VAL A 7 -3.09 -16.92 4.10
CA VAL A 7 -2.81 -16.31 2.79
C VAL A 7 -3.34 -14.88 2.71
N LEU A 8 -4.55 -14.61 3.22
CA LEU A 8 -5.11 -13.26 3.24
C LEU A 8 -4.31 -12.31 4.13
N PHE A 9 -3.89 -12.78 5.30
CA PHE A 9 -3.09 -11.99 6.24
C PHE A 9 -1.72 -11.62 5.66
N TRP A 10 -0.94 -12.63 5.24
CA TRP A 10 0.39 -12.40 4.66
C TRP A 10 0.33 -11.72 3.30
N GLY A 11 -0.71 -12.01 2.51
CA GLY A 11 -0.97 -11.34 1.24
C GLY A 11 -1.27 -9.86 1.42
N GLY A 12 -2.06 -9.48 2.43
CA GLY A 12 -2.29 -8.08 2.79
C GLY A 12 -1.00 -7.34 3.17
N ILE A 13 -0.17 -7.95 4.02
CA ILE A 13 1.13 -7.38 4.40
C ILE A 13 2.05 -7.22 3.18
N ALA A 14 2.21 -8.27 2.38
CA ALA A 14 3.09 -8.24 1.20
C ALA A 14 2.61 -7.20 0.19
N TYR A 15 1.29 -7.13 -0.06
CA TYR A 15 0.69 -6.12 -0.93
C TYR A 15 0.99 -4.70 -0.45
N PHE A 16 0.81 -4.43 0.85
CA PHE A 16 1.12 -3.11 1.42
C PHE A 16 2.59 -2.74 1.23
N VAL A 17 3.51 -3.64 1.56
CA VAL A 17 4.97 -3.39 1.46
C VAL A 17 5.38 -3.12 0.02
N ILE A 18 4.93 -3.94 -0.93
CA ILE A 18 5.28 -3.79 -2.35
C ILE A 18 4.81 -2.42 -2.84
N ILE A 19 3.54 -2.08 -2.61
CA ILE A 19 2.99 -0.85 -3.16
C ILE A 19 3.60 0.39 -2.49
N ALA A 20 3.85 0.35 -1.17
CA ALA A 20 4.53 1.45 -0.49
C ALA A 20 5.93 1.71 -1.07
N LEU A 21 6.70 0.64 -1.32
CA LEU A 21 8.05 0.75 -1.90
C LEU A 21 8.00 1.27 -3.34
N THR A 22 7.07 0.78 -4.18
CA THR A 22 6.94 1.25 -5.57
C THR A 22 6.56 2.73 -5.65
N ASN A 23 5.66 3.21 -4.78
CA ASN A 23 5.26 4.62 -4.77
C ASN A 23 6.35 5.55 -4.24
N LEU A 24 7.12 5.11 -3.23
CA LEU A 24 8.29 5.85 -2.78
C LEU A 24 9.34 5.97 -3.89
N ASP A 25 9.64 4.86 -4.58
CA ASP A 25 10.61 4.84 -5.68
C ASP A 25 10.19 5.77 -6.83
N SER A 26 8.93 5.69 -7.26
CA SER A 26 8.33 6.59 -8.27
C SER A 26 8.47 8.06 -7.86
N THR A 27 8.18 8.39 -6.60
CA THR A 27 8.30 9.75 -6.08
C THR A 27 9.74 10.25 -6.11
N PHE A 28 10.70 9.43 -5.67
CA PHE A 28 12.12 9.79 -5.72
C PHE A 28 12.61 9.94 -7.16
N HIS A 29 12.15 9.10 -8.08
CA HIS A 29 12.51 9.18 -9.50
C HIS A 29 11.98 10.47 -10.13
N LEU A 30 10.72 10.83 -9.90
CA LEU A 30 10.12 12.07 -10.39
C LEU A 30 10.86 13.30 -9.85
N ASN A 31 11.20 13.31 -8.56
CA ASN A 31 11.99 14.39 -7.97
C ASN A 31 13.39 14.51 -8.58
N ALA A 32 14.07 13.39 -8.83
CA ALA A 32 15.41 13.37 -9.42
C ALA A 32 15.44 13.80 -10.89
N THR A 33 14.32 13.64 -11.61
CA THR A 33 14.20 13.91 -13.05
C THR A 33 13.44 15.20 -13.35
N GLN A 34 12.98 15.91 -12.31
CA GLN A 34 12.26 17.16 -12.46
C GLN A 34 13.16 18.21 -13.10
N TYR A 35 12.75 18.68 -14.27
CA TYR A 35 13.39 19.80 -14.94
C TYR A 35 12.98 21.10 -14.25
N VAL A 36 13.96 21.91 -13.85
CA VAL A 36 13.75 23.24 -13.27
C VAL A 36 14.35 24.27 -14.20
N PRO A 37 13.55 25.17 -14.80
CA PRO A 37 14.05 26.28 -15.61
C PRO A 37 14.98 27.20 -14.80
N GLU A 38 15.94 27.85 -15.45
CA GLU A 38 16.86 28.77 -14.77
C GLU A 38 16.09 29.93 -14.11
N GLY A 39 16.21 30.03 -12.79
CA GLY A 39 15.57 31.09 -12.00
C GLY A 39 14.18 30.74 -11.45
N GLU A 40 13.66 29.54 -11.72
CA GLU A 40 12.43 29.03 -11.10
C GLU A 40 12.74 28.11 -9.91
N ASP A 41 11.82 28.07 -8.95
CA ASP A 41 11.84 27.08 -7.88
C ASP A 41 11.23 25.76 -8.36
N PRO A 42 11.70 24.60 -7.87
CA PRO A 42 11.08 23.32 -8.22
C PRO A 42 9.61 23.31 -7.80
N ASP A 43 8.73 22.87 -8.70
CA ASP A 43 7.35 22.53 -8.39
C ASP A 43 7.28 21.67 -7.10
N PRO A 44 6.34 21.97 -6.20
CA PRO A 44 6.20 21.21 -4.98
C PRO A 44 5.89 19.75 -5.30
N LEU A 45 6.57 18.84 -4.60
CA LEU A 45 6.27 17.42 -4.60
C LEU A 45 4.76 17.22 -4.54
N ARG A 46 4.23 16.27 -5.34
CA ARG A 46 2.82 15.85 -5.32
C ARG A 46 2.50 15.10 -4.01
N ILE A 47 2.84 15.65 -2.84
CA ILE A 47 2.74 15.01 -1.52
C ILE A 47 1.32 14.50 -1.27
N THR A 48 0.30 15.25 -1.68
CA THR A 48 -1.10 14.83 -1.59
C THR A 48 -1.38 13.55 -2.38
N GLU A 49 -0.69 13.36 -3.49
CA GLU A 49 -0.85 12.16 -4.31
C GLU A 49 -0.02 11.00 -3.78
N VAL A 50 1.19 11.25 -3.29
CA VAL A 50 1.97 10.23 -2.57
C VAL A 50 1.19 9.70 -1.37
N ILE A 51 0.49 10.58 -0.66
CA ILE A 51 -0.41 10.19 0.43
C ILE A 51 -1.54 9.30 -0.11
N ASN A 52 -2.22 9.69 -1.18
CA ASN A 52 -3.28 8.84 -1.76
C ASN A 52 -2.74 7.49 -2.26
N ASP A 53 -1.59 7.50 -2.89
CA ASP A 53 -0.89 6.33 -3.42
C ASP A 53 -0.42 5.38 -2.32
N VAL A 54 -0.28 5.84 -1.08
CA VAL A 54 -0.03 5.00 0.10
C VAL A 54 -1.33 4.61 0.80
N VAL A 55 -2.29 5.52 0.92
CA VAL A 55 -3.53 5.33 1.68
C VAL A 55 -4.45 4.30 1.02
N TYR A 56 -4.64 4.35 -0.30
CA TYR A 56 -5.44 3.36 -1.02
C TYR A 56 -4.94 1.91 -0.83
N PRO A 57 -3.64 1.62 -1.05
CA PRO A 57 -3.11 0.29 -0.84
C PRO A 57 -3.07 -0.10 0.64
N ALA A 58 -2.87 0.84 1.57
CA ALA A 58 -3.04 0.59 3.00
C ALA A 58 -4.45 0.12 3.34
N TYR A 59 -5.46 0.79 2.79
CA TYR A 59 -6.87 0.43 2.96
C TYR A 59 -7.16 -0.98 2.43
N ASN A 60 -6.70 -1.29 1.22
CA ASN A 60 -6.85 -2.63 0.63
C ASN A 60 -6.14 -3.72 1.45
N ALA A 61 -4.93 -3.44 1.95
CA ALA A 61 -4.20 -4.34 2.82
C ALA A 61 -4.94 -4.60 4.14
N LEU A 62 -5.49 -3.54 4.75
CA LEU A 62 -6.31 -3.65 5.95
C LEU A 62 -7.58 -4.46 5.71
N ILE A 63 -8.21 -4.33 4.55
CA ILE A 63 -9.35 -5.19 4.17
C ILE A 63 -8.93 -6.65 4.11
N LEU A 64 -7.80 -6.97 3.45
CA LEU A 64 -7.30 -8.35 3.36
C LEU A 64 -6.99 -8.93 4.74
N ILE A 65 -6.40 -8.13 5.61
CA ILE A 65 -6.15 -8.50 7.01
C ILE A 65 -7.47 -8.70 7.76
N ALA A 66 -8.45 -7.80 7.62
CA ALA A 66 -9.76 -7.95 8.27
C ALA A 66 -10.49 -9.22 7.80
N LEU A 67 -10.48 -9.50 6.49
CA LEU A 67 -11.03 -10.74 5.91
C LEU A 67 -10.33 -11.98 6.47
N SER A 68 -9.02 -11.91 6.75
CA SER A 68 -8.30 -13.02 7.39
C SER A 68 -8.85 -13.35 8.79
N TYR A 69 -9.25 -12.34 9.58
CA TYR A 69 -9.84 -12.55 10.90
C TYR A 69 -11.27 -13.09 10.81
N ILE A 70 -12.07 -12.53 9.89
CA ILE A 70 -13.44 -12.98 9.66
C ILE A 70 -13.46 -14.46 9.25
N THR A 71 -12.64 -14.85 8.26
CA THR A 71 -12.54 -16.24 7.81
C THR A 71 -12.02 -17.18 8.90
N LYS A 72 -11.15 -16.68 9.79
CA LYS A 72 -10.68 -17.45 10.96
C LYS A 72 -11.77 -17.65 12.01
N CYS A 73 -12.64 -16.66 12.23
CA CYS A 73 -13.78 -16.75 13.14
C CYS A 73 -14.78 -17.81 12.67
N PHE A 74 -15.21 -17.77 11.42
CA PHE A 74 -16.15 -18.78 10.88
C PHE A 74 -15.52 -20.19 10.83
N SER A 75 -14.21 -20.31 10.64
CA SER A 75 -13.53 -21.62 10.69
C SER A 75 -13.46 -22.23 12.08
N LYS A 76 -13.67 -21.46 13.16
CA LYS A 76 -13.73 -21.96 14.54
C LYS A 76 -15.13 -22.40 14.96
N GLU A 77 -16.17 -21.91 14.28
CA GLU A 77 -17.57 -22.26 14.55
C GLU A 77 -17.95 -23.62 13.94
N GLU A 78 -17.22 -24.08 12.92
CA GLU A 78 -17.44 -25.37 12.26
C GLU A 78 -16.67 -26.56 12.90
N ALA A 79 -15.95 -26.35 14.02
CA ALA A 79 -15.12 -27.35 14.69
C ALA A 79 -15.56 -27.60 16.14
#